data_AF-H2ZEN9-F1
#
_entry.id   AF-H2ZEN9-F1
#
_cell.length_a   1.000
_cell.length_b   1.000
_cell.length_c   1.000
_cell.angle_alpha   90.00
_cell.angle_beta   90.00
_cell.angle_gamma   90.00
#
_symmetry.space_group_name_H-M   'P 1'
#
loop_
_entity.id
_entity.type
_entity.pdbx_description
1 polymer ?
#
loop_
_entity_poly.entity_id
_entity_poly.type
_entity_poly.pdbx_seq_one_letter_code
_entity_poly.pdbx_strand_id
1 'polypeptide(L)'
;MEAGIMNSHHHIILLGMDSHILLRNHPYMFGKCNITTFSMIQDQPPDALKNNWAKYVRSFLKSDSSSMFTDQEIDNHSALPATEMTTGVALMLDAVQFYMISLSRMIKADKYSFYHRSIPCTSSDAWMSGPPLLEKMKSTQIKGLTGTLLFDGDGRRTNVTFDVLSITYNGLEKIGQWKYDAGGTSLFGIRPNVSKRLTIFERLQQPDIPTSNKSLKNTTLIVTTIQEHPYVFKDTNEEDSDYQGYCIDLLNLLAKDLKFSYKMVEVGDTNYGDELEDGTWD
;
A
#
# COMPACT_ATOMS: atom_id res chain seq x y z
N MET A 1 23.43 -4.88 -15.02
CA MET A 1 23.90 -4.10 -13.86
C MET A 1 22.65 -3.57 -13.19
N GLU A 2 22.26 -4.14 -12.05
CA GLU A 2 21.08 -3.69 -11.32
C GLU A 2 21.43 -2.41 -10.54
N ALA A 3 20.63 -1.36 -10.68
CA ALA A 3 20.93 0.01 -10.25
C ALA A 3 20.94 0.23 -8.72
N GLY A 4 21.02 -0.81 -7.88
CA GLY A 4 21.20 -0.68 -6.43
C GLY A 4 20.11 0.08 -5.67
N ILE A 5 18.93 0.30 -6.27
CA ILE A 5 17.84 1.15 -5.72
C ILE A 5 17.11 0.55 -4.51
N MET A 6 17.36 -0.73 -4.18
CA MET A 6 16.71 -1.44 -3.05
C MET A 6 17.41 -1.18 -1.70
N ASN A 7 17.75 0.08 -1.43
CA ASN A 7 18.50 0.50 -0.23
C ASN A 7 17.69 1.46 0.67
N SER A 8 18.24 1.80 1.85
CA SER A 8 17.58 2.62 2.88
C SER A 8 17.38 4.09 2.54
N HIS A 9 17.99 4.58 1.47
CA HIS A 9 17.89 5.98 1.04
C HIS A 9 16.72 6.20 0.08
N HIS A 10 16.06 5.12 -0.37
CA HIS A 10 14.98 5.19 -1.34
C HIS A 10 13.64 4.84 -0.70
N HIS A 11 12.60 5.52 -1.17
CA HIS A 11 11.21 5.19 -0.90
C HIS A 11 10.49 5.05 -2.24
N ILE A 12 9.94 3.86 -2.49
CA ILE A 12 9.21 3.55 -3.72
C ILE A 12 7.71 3.55 -3.42
N ILE A 13 6.95 4.28 -4.23
CA ILE A 13 5.50 4.26 -4.20
C ILE A 13 5.01 3.61 -5.50
N LEU A 14 4.33 2.48 -5.37
CA LEU A 14 3.71 1.79 -6.48
C LEU A 14 2.25 2.23 -6.61
N LEU A 15 1.93 2.82 -7.77
CA LEU A 15 0.60 3.35 -8.07
C LEU A 15 -0.27 2.39 -8.89
N GLY A 16 0.22 1.17 -9.17
CA GLY A 16 -0.54 0.16 -9.87
C GLY A 16 -1.66 -0.40 -8.99
N MET A 17 -2.85 -0.56 -9.58
CA MET A 17 -4.02 -1.12 -8.88
C MET A 17 -3.75 -2.51 -8.30
N ASP A 18 -2.91 -3.29 -8.99
CA ASP A 18 -2.57 -4.67 -8.64
C ASP A 18 -1.13 -4.81 -8.08
N SER A 19 -0.48 -3.70 -7.75
CA SER A 19 0.87 -3.71 -7.18
C SER A 19 0.93 -4.46 -5.85
N HIS A 20 -0.17 -4.53 -5.10
CA HIS A 20 -0.29 -5.34 -3.89
C HIS A 20 -0.10 -6.85 -4.13
N ILE A 21 -0.46 -7.37 -5.30
CA ILE A 21 -0.28 -8.79 -5.67
C ILE A 21 1.21 -9.06 -5.93
N LEU A 22 1.88 -8.16 -6.64
CA LEU A 22 3.32 -8.24 -6.92
C LEU A 22 4.13 -8.24 -5.61
N LEU A 23 3.77 -7.37 -4.67
CA LEU A 23 4.50 -7.25 -3.41
C LEU A 23 4.28 -8.42 -2.43
N ARG A 24 3.14 -9.13 -2.50
CA ARG A 24 2.87 -10.31 -1.67
C ARG A 24 3.76 -11.50 -2.05
N ASN A 25 4.03 -11.65 -3.35
CA ASN A 25 4.68 -12.85 -3.91
C ASN A 25 6.18 -12.68 -4.16
N HIS A 26 6.76 -11.51 -3.86
CA HIS A 26 8.14 -11.19 -4.21
C HIS A 26 9.03 -10.96 -2.98
N PRO A 27 10.32 -11.37 -2.99
CA PRO A 27 11.28 -11.18 -1.90
C PRO A 27 11.70 -9.72 -1.62
N TYR A 28 10.95 -8.71 -2.08
CA TYR A 28 11.24 -7.30 -1.78
C TYR A 28 11.20 -7.00 -0.27
N MET A 29 10.57 -7.88 0.53
CA MET A 29 10.64 -7.89 1.99
C MET A 29 12.06 -7.88 2.56
N PHE A 30 13.04 -8.39 1.81
CA PHE A 30 14.44 -8.44 2.24
C PHE A 30 15.26 -7.21 1.85
N GLY A 31 14.70 -6.33 1.00
CA GLY A 31 15.34 -5.05 0.64
C GLY A 31 15.37 -4.08 1.82
N LYS A 32 16.27 -3.09 1.77
CA LYS A 32 16.33 -1.98 2.76
C LYS A 32 15.46 -0.77 2.37
N CYS A 33 14.73 -0.87 1.26
CA CYS A 33 13.89 0.21 0.73
C CYS A 33 12.48 0.17 1.34
N ASN A 34 11.94 1.33 1.69
CA ASN A 34 10.52 1.45 2.01
C ASN A 34 9.71 1.32 0.72
N ILE A 35 8.70 0.45 0.70
CA ILE A 35 7.80 0.31 -0.45
C ILE A 35 6.36 0.43 0.03
N THR A 36 5.63 1.36 -0.58
CA THR A 36 4.22 1.63 -0.29
C THR A 36 3.40 1.40 -1.56
N THR A 37 2.22 0.81 -1.40
CA THR A 37 1.27 0.58 -2.49
C THR A 37 -0.15 0.78 -1.98
N PHE A 38 -1.11 0.76 -2.90
CA PHE A 38 -2.53 0.90 -2.60
C PHE A 38 -3.28 -0.35 -3.05
N SER A 39 -4.41 -0.64 -2.40
CA SER A 39 -5.38 -1.64 -2.85
C SER A 39 -6.80 -1.11 -2.68
N MET A 40 -7.64 -1.28 -3.70
CA MET A 40 -9.07 -0.98 -3.61
C MET A 40 -9.88 -2.17 -3.06
N ILE A 41 -9.33 -3.38 -3.14
CA ILE A 41 -9.97 -4.60 -2.66
C ILE A 41 -9.90 -4.62 -1.14
N GLN A 42 -11.04 -4.79 -0.48
CA GLN A 42 -11.11 -4.84 0.97
C GLN A 42 -10.81 -6.26 1.48
N ASP A 43 -9.86 -6.40 2.40
CA ASP A 43 -9.38 -7.70 2.96
C ASP A 43 -10.49 -8.53 3.64
N GLN A 44 -11.58 -7.87 4.05
CA GLN A 44 -12.78 -8.48 4.59
C GLN A 44 -13.91 -8.33 3.56
N PRO A 45 -13.90 -9.12 2.45
CA PRO A 45 -15.12 -9.25 1.67
C PRO A 45 -16.21 -9.76 2.64
N PRO A 46 -17.46 -9.33 2.50
CA PRO A 46 -18.53 -9.86 3.35
C PRO A 46 -18.43 -11.38 3.37
N ASP A 47 -18.50 -12.03 4.54
CA ASP A 47 -18.41 -13.51 4.62
C ASP A 47 -19.44 -14.19 3.69
N ALA A 48 -20.57 -13.52 3.50
CA ALA A 48 -21.56 -13.86 2.50
C ALA A 48 -20.97 -13.89 1.08
N LEU A 49 -20.15 -12.92 0.65
CA LEU A 49 -19.53 -12.88 -0.68
C LEU A 49 -18.48 -13.97 -0.89
N LYS A 50 -17.62 -14.25 0.10
CA LYS A 50 -16.67 -15.39 0.04
C LYS A 50 -17.39 -16.74 -0.07
N ASN A 51 -18.38 -16.97 0.80
CA ASN A 51 -19.13 -18.21 0.83
C ASN A 51 -20.09 -18.34 -0.36
N ASN A 52 -20.68 -17.23 -0.81
CA ASN A 52 -21.57 -17.22 -1.98
C ASN A 52 -20.79 -17.30 -3.29
N TRP A 53 -19.58 -16.76 -3.40
CA TRP A 53 -18.74 -16.89 -4.59
C TRP A 53 -18.32 -18.33 -4.81
N ALA A 54 -17.71 -18.96 -3.80
CA ALA A 54 -17.31 -20.36 -3.89
C ALA A 54 -18.50 -21.26 -4.21
N LYS A 55 -19.66 -20.98 -3.59
CA LYS A 55 -20.90 -21.70 -3.86
C LYS A 55 -21.46 -21.41 -5.27
N TYR A 56 -21.43 -20.16 -5.72
CA TYR A 56 -21.92 -19.72 -7.03
C TYR A 56 -21.08 -20.31 -8.17
N VAL A 57 -19.76 -20.18 -8.11
CA VAL A 57 -18.81 -20.76 -9.06
C VAL A 57 -18.99 -22.27 -9.13
N ARG A 58 -19.05 -22.96 -7.99
CA ARG A 58 -19.31 -24.41 -7.96
C ARG A 58 -20.68 -24.75 -8.53
N SER A 59 -21.73 -23.97 -8.26
CA SER A 59 -23.07 -24.27 -8.76
C SER A 59 -23.23 -23.99 -10.25
N PHE A 60 -22.57 -22.96 -10.77
CA PHE A 60 -22.74 -22.50 -12.15
C PHE A 60 -21.78 -23.21 -13.10
N LEU A 61 -20.48 -23.30 -12.78
CA LEU A 61 -19.50 -23.92 -13.67
C LEU A 61 -19.57 -25.45 -13.68
N LYS A 62 -19.95 -26.09 -12.56
CA LYS A 62 -20.13 -27.56 -12.55
C LYS A 62 -21.44 -28.02 -13.20
N SER A 63 -22.42 -27.12 -13.35
CA SER A 63 -23.68 -27.44 -14.03
C SER A 63 -23.66 -27.09 -15.53
N ASP A 64 -22.66 -26.33 -15.97
CA ASP A 64 -22.45 -26.00 -17.38
C ASP A 64 -21.59 -27.06 -18.08
N SER A 65 -22.22 -27.90 -18.90
CA SER A 65 -21.54 -28.92 -19.70
C SER A 65 -20.61 -28.35 -20.79
N SER A 66 -20.62 -27.04 -21.00
CA SER A 66 -19.72 -26.32 -21.91
C SER A 66 -18.53 -25.65 -21.21
N SER A 67 -18.41 -25.79 -19.88
CA SER A 67 -17.28 -25.28 -19.12
C SER A 67 -15.96 -25.87 -19.62
N MET A 68 -14.99 -25.00 -19.92
CA MET A 68 -13.62 -25.39 -20.27
C MET A 68 -12.78 -25.82 -19.06
N PHE A 69 -13.29 -25.65 -17.84
CA PHE A 69 -12.60 -25.98 -16.60
C PHE A 69 -13.09 -27.32 -16.04
N THR A 70 -12.15 -28.15 -15.58
CA THR A 70 -12.44 -29.39 -14.87
C THR A 70 -12.99 -29.12 -13.47
N ASP A 71 -13.74 -30.07 -12.91
CA ASP A 71 -14.26 -29.97 -11.53
C ASP A 71 -13.16 -29.72 -10.50
N GLN A 72 -11.96 -30.26 -10.73
CA GLN A 72 -10.78 -30.07 -9.89
C GLN A 72 -10.24 -28.64 -9.96
N GLU A 73 -10.16 -28.05 -11.16
CA GLU A 73 -9.77 -26.64 -11.35
C GLU A 73 -10.80 -25.70 -10.74
N ILE A 74 -12.09 -26.00 -10.90
CA ILE A 74 -13.18 -25.24 -10.30
C ILE A 74 -13.09 -25.28 -8.78
N ASP A 75 -12.83 -26.45 -8.18
CA ASP A 75 -12.69 -26.55 -6.72
C ASP A 75 -11.43 -25.86 -6.19
N ASN A 76 -10.32 -25.90 -6.94
CA ASN A 76 -9.07 -25.23 -6.59
C ASN A 76 -9.16 -23.69 -6.73
N HIS A 77 -9.93 -23.17 -7.69
CA HIS A 77 -10.10 -21.72 -7.94
C HIS A 77 -11.38 -21.11 -7.36
N SER A 78 -12.30 -21.93 -6.84
CA SER A 78 -13.53 -21.47 -6.17
C SER A 78 -13.27 -20.67 -4.89
N ALA A 79 -12.07 -20.82 -4.31
CA ALA A 79 -11.60 -20.06 -3.18
C ALA A 79 -10.41 -19.18 -3.59
N LEU A 80 -10.59 -18.24 -4.54
CA LEU A 80 -9.59 -17.18 -4.72
C LEU A 80 -9.58 -16.36 -3.42
N PRO A 81 -8.48 -16.39 -2.63
CA PRO A 81 -8.38 -15.51 -1.49
C PRO A 81 -8.38 -14.07 -2.04
N ALA A 82 -9.11 -13.17 -1.39
CA ALA A 82 -9.21 -11.77 -1.81
C ALA A 82 -7.83 -11.08 -1.98
N THR A 83 -6.78 -11.68 -1.44
CA THR A 83 -5.37 -11.27 -1.51
C THR A 83 -4.66 -11.55 -2.84
N GLU A 84 -5.22 -12.39 -3.72
CA GLU A 84 -4.64 -12.74 -5.03
C GLU A 84 -5.53 -12.32 -6.21
N MET A 85 -6.71 -11.77 -5.92
CA MET A 85 -7.63 -11.30 -6.95
C MET A 85 -7.16 -9.98 -7.52
N THR A 86 -7.11 -9.87 -8.86
CA THR A 86 -6.84 -8.58 -9.51
C THR A 86 -8.02 -7.62 -9.33
N THR A 87 -7.70 -6.35 -9.25
CA THR A 87 -8.69 -5.27 -9.13
C THR A 87 -9.64 -5.27 -10.32
N GLY A 88 -9.16 -5.62 -11.51
CA GLY A 88 -10.01 -5.78 -12.70
C GLY A 88 -11.12 -6.82 -12.50
N VAL A 89 -10.79 -8.01 -11.97
CA VAL A 89 -11.78 -9.06 -11.67
C VAL A 89 -12.77 -8.60 -10.60
N ALA A 90 -12.27 -7.97 -9.54
CA ALA A 90 -13.12 -7.43 -8.47
C ALA A 90 -14.14 -6.41 -9.01
N LEU A 91 -13.70 -5.50 -9.88
CA LEU A 91 -14.56 -4.50 -10.51
C LEU A 91 -15.59 -5.13 -11.46
N MET A 92 -15.22 -6.16 -12.23
CA MET A 92 -16.18 -6.87 -13.10
C MET A 92 -17.28 -7.56 -12.29
N LEU A 93 -16.92 -8.22 -11.20
CA LEU A 93 -17.89 -8.87 -10.30
C LEU A 93 -18.85 -7.85 -9.68
N ASP A 94 -18.29 -6.76 -9.16
CA ASP A 94 -19.07 -5.66 -8.60
C ASP A 94 -19.99 -5.04 -9.66
N ALA A 95 -19.55 -4.89 -10.90
CA ALA A 95 -20.34 -4.34 -12.00
C ALA A 95 -21.56 -5.22 -12.35
N VAL A 96 -21.37 -6.54 -12.45
CA VAL A 96 -22.47 -7.48 -12.73
C VAL A 96 -23.48 -7.48 -11.58
N GLN A 97 -22.99 -7.56 -10.33
CA GLN A 97 -23.85 -7.55 -9.15
C GLN A 97 -24.64 -6.24 -9.04
N PHE A 98 -23.98 -5.11 -9.28
CA PHE A 98 -24.59 -3.78 -9.29
C PHE A 98 -25.69 -3.66 -10.34
N TYR A 99 -25.42 -4.09 -11.58
CA TYR A 99 -26.40 -4.07 -12.66
C TYR A 99 -27.62 -4.93 -12.33
N MET A 100 -27.41 -6.18 -11.90
CA MET A 100 -28.49 -7.11 -11.57
C MET A 100 -29.38 -6.60 -10.44
N ILE A 101 -28.79 -6.06 -9.36
CA ILE A 101 -29.54 -5.50 -8.24
C ILE A 101 -30.32 -4.25 -8.68
N SER A 102 -29.72 -3.37 -9.46
CA SER A 102 -30.36 -2.17 -9.99
C SER A 102 -31.57 -2.52 -10.84
N LEU A 103 -31.40 -3.46 -11.77
CA LEU A 103 -32.45 -3.96 -12.66
C LEU A 103 -33.58 -4.65 -11.87
N SER A 104 -33.24 -5.54 -10.95
CA SER A 104 -34.24 -6.24 -10.12
C SER A 104 -35.06 -5.26 -9.28
N ARG A 105 -34.41 -4.25 -8.68
CA ARG A 105 -35.10 -3.19 -7.92
C ARG A 105 -35.96 -2.31 -8.81
N MET A 106 -35.57 -2.09 -10.07
CA MET A 106 -36.38 -1.35 -11.04
C MET A 106 -37.66 -2.12 -11.39
N ILE A 107 -37.51 -3.41 -11.73
CA ILE A 107 -38.63 -4.29 -12.11
C ILE A 107 -39.63 -4.41 -10.94
N LYS A 108 -39.13 -4.64 -9.72
CA LYS A 108 -39.99 -4.76 -8.52
C LYS A 108 -40.73 -3.48 -8.15
N ALA A 109 -40.21 -2.31 -8.53
CA ALA A 109 -40.83 -1.04 -8.22
C ALA A 109 -42.04 -0.72 -9.12
N ASP A 110 -42.35 -1.60 -10.09
CA ASP A 110 -43.55 -1.61 -10.93
C ASP A 110 -43.87 -0.27 -11.65
N LYS A 111 -42.85 0.59 -11.77
CA LYS A 111 -42.97 1.93 -12.38
C LYS A 111 -42.71 1.94 -13.89
N TYR A 112 -42.13 0.89 -14.44
CA TYR A 112 -41.74 0.82 -15.85
C TYR A 112 -42.02 -0.58 -16.42
N SER A 113 -42.85 -0.65 -17.46
CA SER A 113 -42.84 -1.80 -18.36
C SER A 113 -41.48 -1.84 -19.04
N PHE A 114 -40.67 -2.83 -18.68
CA PHE A 114 -39.37 -3.04 -19.30
C PHE A 114 -39.57 -3.57 -20.71
N TYR A 115 -39.54 -2.68 -21.70
CA TYR A 115 -39.68 -3.05 -23.10
C TYR A 115 -38.30 -3.40 -23.67
N HIS A 116 -38.09 -4.66 -24.01
CA HIS A 116 -36.94 -5.06 -24.81
C HIS A 116 -37.26 -4.79 -26.28
N ARG A 117 -36.52 -3.88 -26.91
CA ARG A 117 -36.58 -3.63 -28.36
C ARG A 117 -35.16 -3.67 -28.90
N SER A 118 -34.95 -4.44 -29.97
CA SER A 118 -33.68 -4.40 -30.69
C SER A 118 -33.55 -3.04 -31.40
N ILE A 119 -32.44 -2.34 -31.15
CA ILE A 119 -32.15 -1.03 -31.73
C ILE A 119 -30.87 -1.19 -32.57
N PRO A 120 -30.92 -0.95 -33.89
CA PRO A 120 -29.73 -0.97 -34.72
C PRO A 120 -28.76 0.14 -34.32
N CYS A 121 -27.45 -0.14 -34.31
CA CYS A 121 -26.41 0.85 -34.03
C CYS A 121 -26.37 2.02 -35.04
N THR A 122 -27.03 1.87 -36.19
CA THR A 122 -27.16 2.90 -37.23
C THR A 122 -28.33 3.86 -37.00
N SER A 123 -29.23 3.56 -36.06
CA SER A 123 -30.37 4.41 -35.73
C SER A 123 -30.00 5.42 -34.63
N SER A 124 -30.61 6.60 -34.67
CA SER A 124 -30.54 7.59 -33.59
C SER A 124 -31.53 7.32 -32.45
N ASP A 125 -32.28 6.22 -32.52
CA ASP A 125 -33.30 5.89 -31.54
C ASP A 125 -32.65 5.45 -30.23
N ALA A 126 -33.04 6.09 -29.13
CA ALA A 126 -32.61 5.68 -27.80
C ALA A 126 -33.56 4.63 -27.22
N TRP A 127 -33.01 3.71 -26.43
CA TRP A 127 -33.83 2.76 -25.71
C TRP A 127 -34.65 3.47 -24.63
N MET A 128 -35.98 3.41 -24.72
CA MET A 128 -36.88 4.14 -23.82
C MET A 128 -36.68 3.80 -22.33
N SER A 129 -36.35 2.54 -22.01
CA SER A 129 -36.08 2.12 -20.63
C SER A 129 -34.63 2.41 -20.18
N GLY A 130 -33.77 2.91 -21.08
CA GLY A 130 -32.37 3.24 -20.81
C GLY A 130 -32.19 4.35 -19.76
N PRO A 131 -32.75 5.56 -19.96
CA PRO A 131 -32.61 6.65 -19.00
C PRO A 131 -33.16 6.32 -17.60
N PRO A 132 -34.36 5.73 -17.44
CA PRO A 132 -34.84 5.29 -16.13
C PRO A 132 -33.94 4.25 -15.45
N LEU A 133 -33.37 3.31 -16.22
CA LEU A 133 -32.43 2.32 -15.71
C LEU A 133 -31.13 2.98 -15.25
N LEU A 134 -30.59 3.92 -16.02
CA LEU A 134 -29.38 4.65 -15.67
C LEU A 134 -29.56 5.45 -14.37
N GLU A 135 -30.68 6.17 -14.23
CA GLU A 135 -31.01 6.89 -13.00
C GLU A 135 -31.22 5.93 -11.82
N LYS A 136 -31.82 4.76 -12.07
CA LYS A 136 -31.94 3.72 -11.05
C LYS A 136 -30.57 3.19 -10.62
N MET A 137 -29.66 2.95 -11.56
CA MET A 137 -28.28 2.54 -11.29
C MET A 137 -27.57 3.60 -10.44
N LYS A 138 -27.57 4.87 -10.84
CA LYS A 138 -26.93 5.96 -10.09
C LYS A 138 -27.44 6.06 -8.64
N SER A 139 -28.76 5.87 -8.44
CA SER A 139 -29.38 5.88 -7.10
C SER A 139 -29.15 4.60 -6.27
N THR A 140 -28.66 3.52 -6.89
CA THR A 140 -28.51 2.22 -6.24
C THR A 140 -27.22 2.18 -5.44
N GLN A 141 -27.33 1.90 -4.14
CA GLN A 141 -26.18 1.60 -3.29
C GLN A 141 -26.07 0.09 -3.04
N ILE A 142 -24.86 -0.45 -3.26
CA ILE A 142 -24.49 -1.83 -2.88
C ILE A 142 -23.11 -1.85 -2.21
N LYS A 143 -22.83 -2.92 -1.48
CA LYS A 143 -21.49 -3.22 -0.95
C LYS A 143 -20.91 -4.40 -1.73
N GLY A 144 -19.83 -4.15 -2.46
CA GLY A 144 -19.08 -5.12 -3.26
C GLY A 144 -17.69 -5.41 -2.70
N LEU A 145 -16.85 -6.05 -3.52
CA LEU A 145 -15.46 -6.40 -3.24
C LEU A 145 -14.55 -5.17 -3.17
N THR A 146 -14.87 -4.14 -3.94
CA THR A 146 -14.15 -2.87 -3.98
C THR A 146 -14.72 -1.82 -3.02
N GLY A 147 -15.51 -2.26 -2.03
CA GLY A 147 -16.16 -1.39 -1.04
C GLY A 147 -17.59 -1.00 -1.42
N THR A 148 -18.04 0.16 -0.98
CA THR A 148 -19.39 0.65 -1.31
C THR A 148 -19.40 1.24 -2.72
N LEU A 149 -20.39 0.86 -3.52
CA LEU A 149 -20.63 1.42 -4.85
C LEU A 149 -21.68 2.52 -4.73
N LEU A 150 -21.24 3.74 -5.02
CA LEU A 150 -22.03 4.96 -5.07
C LEU A 150 -21.58 5.74 -6.29
N PHE A 151 -22.51 6.40 -6.97
CA PHE A 151 -22.24 7.15 -8.19
C PHE A 151 -22.86 8.54 -8.10
N ASP A 152 -22.18 9.53 -8.68
CA ASP A 152 -22.70 10.88 -8.83
C ASP A 152 -23.64 11.02 -10.04
N GLY A 153 -24.10 12.25 -10.30
CA GLY A 153 -24.98 12.56 -11.43
C GLY A 153 -24.36 12.25 -12.80
N ASP A 154 -23.03 12.23 -12.90
CA ASP A 154 -22.28 11.92 -14.13
C ASP A 154 -21.95 10.42 -14.24
N GLY A 155 -22.28 9.62 -13.21
CA GLY A 155 -21.94 8.20 -13.16
C GLY A 155 -20.50 7.93 -12.73
N ARG A 156 -19.81 8.90 -12.13
CA ARG A 156 -18.49 8.68 -11.52
C ARG A 156 -18.66 8.09 -10.13
N ARG A 157 -17.77 7.18 -9.77
CA ARG A 157 -17.82 6.55 -8.47
C ARG A 157 -17.41 7.53 -7.37
N THR A 158 -18.23 7.64 -6.33
CA THR A 158 -17.97 8.45 -5.13
C THR A 158 -17.67 7.57 -3.93
N ASN A 159 -17.16 8.17 -2.85
CA ASN A 159 -16.89 7.46 -1.58
C ASN A 159 -15.92 6.27 -1.75
N VAL A 160 -14.88 6.49 -2.56
CA VAL A 160 -13.89 5.44 -2.88
C VAL A 160 -12.89 5.32 -1.73
N THR A 161 -12.63 4.08 -1.31
CA THR A 161 -11.66 3.77 -0.26
C THR A 161 -10.51 2.96 -0.84
N PHE A 162 -9.28 3.34 -0.50
CA PHE A 162 -8.09 2.57 -0.79
C PHE A 162 -7.38 2.22 0.52
N ASP A 163 -7.04 0.96 0.67
CA ASP A 163 -6.16 0.50 1.73
C ASP A 163 -4.71 0.85 1.34
N VAL A 164 -4.02 1.54 2.22
CA VAL A 164 -2.60 1.87 2.06
C VAL A 164 -1.80 0.72 2.66
N LEU A 165 -0.99 0.07 1.83
CA LEU A 165 -0.22 -1.12 2.19
C LEU A 165 1.27 -0.80 2.14
N SER A 166 2.04 -1.42 3.04
CA SER A 166 3.50 -1.28 3.00
C SER A 166 4.19 -2.57 3.40
N ILE A 167 5.37 -2.81 2.83
CA ILE A 167 6.12 -4.04 3.05
C ILE A 167 6.77 -4.01 4.42
N THR A 168 6.38 -4.92 5.30
CA THR A 168 6.94 -5.02 6.65
C THR A 168 7.72 -6.30 6.89
N TYR A 169 8.30 -6.45 8.08
CA TYR A 169 8.98 -7.69 8.47
C TYR A 169 8.03 -8.90 8.52
N ASN A 170 6.71 -8.64 8.61
CA ASN A 170 5.66 -9.66 8.53
C ASN A 170 5.10 -9.83 7.11
N GLY A 171 5.67 -9.13 6.13
CA GLY A 171 5.15 -9.02 4.77
C GLY A 171 4.26 -7.81 4.55
N LEU A 172 3.43 -7.85 3.52
CA LEU A 172 2.62 -6.71 3.12
C LEU A 172 1.48 -6.47 4.14
N GLU A 173 1.60 -5.41 4.95
CA GLU A 173 0.59 -5.06 5.96
C GLU A 173 -0.17 -3.78 5.56
N LYS A 174 -1.44 -3.70 5.96
CA LYS A 174 -2.24 -2.48 5.86
C LYS A 174 -1.79 -1.48 6.92
N ILE A 175 -1.28 -0.34 6.45
CA ILE A 175 -0.75 0.75 7.28
C ILE A 175 -1.73 1.91 7.45
N GLY A 176 -2.74 1.99 6.58
CA GLY A 176 -3.74 3.05 6.64
C GLY A 176 -4.88 2.84 5.67
N GLN A 177 -5.79 3.81 5.65
CA GLN A 177 -6.85 3.87 4.66
C GLN A 177 -6.98 5.30 4.15
N TRP A 178 -6.99 5.43 2.83
CA TRP A 178 -7.30 6.66 2.13
C TRP A 178 -8.75 6.63 1.68
N LYS A 179 -9.48 7.70 1.93
CA LYS A 179 -10.89 7.82 1.56
C LYS A 179 -11.12 9.11 0.79
N TYR A 180 -11.73 8.98 -0.38
CA TYR A 180 -12.22 10.10 -1.17
C TYR A 180 -13.69 10.34 -0.87
N ASP A 181 -14.01 11.47 -0.24
CA ASP A 181 -15.40 11.93 -0.12
C ASP A 181 -15.72 12.96 -1.22
N ALA A 182 -16.96 12.94 -1.71
CA ALA A 182 -17.43 13.79 -2.81
C ALA A 182 -17.35 15.29 -2.50
N GLY A 183 -17.25 15.68 -1.21
CA GLY A 183 -17.00 17.05 -0.77
C GLY A 183 -15.56 17.55 -0.95
N GLY A 184 -14.72 16.85 -1.71
CA GLY A 184 -13.33 17.24 -1.99
C GLY A 184 -12.38 17.13 -0.79
N THR A 185 -12.87 16.67 0.36
CA THR A 185 -12.05 16.48 1.55
C THR A 185 -11.56 15.02 1.55
N SER A 186 -10.28 14.83 1.23
CA SER A 186 -9.65 13.54 1.50
C SER A 186 -9.53 13.37 3.02
N LEU A 187 -10.32 12.46 3.58
CA LEU A 187 -10.20 12.10 4.98
C LEU A 187 -9.07 11.07 5.10
N PHE A 188 -7.90 11.55 5.52
CA PHE A 188 -6.76 10.69 5.81
C PHE A 188 -6.99 9.97 7.13
N GLY A 189 -7.27 8.66 7.06
CA GLY A 189 -7.14 7.73 8.17
C GLY A 189 -5.79 7.03 8.12
N ILE A 190 -4.70 7.76 7.91
CA ILE A 190 -3.36 7.20 8.13
C ILE A 190 -3.22 7.15 9.64
N ARG A 191 -3.39 5.97 10.24
CA ARG A 191 -3.01 5.80 11.64
C ARG A 191 -1.52 6.11 11.69
N PRO A 192 -1.06 7.14 12.43
CA PRO A 192 0.37 7.46 12.52
C PRO A 192 1.16 6.38 13.24
N ASN A 193 0.52 5.28 13.65
CA ASN A 193 1.18 4.18 14.34
C ASN A 193 1.93 3.24 13.39
N VAL A 194 2.34 3.73 12.21
CA VAL A 194 3.39 3.08 11.39
C VAL A 194 4.72 3.73 11.73
N SER A 195 4.94 3.71 13.03
CA SER A 195 6.21 3.70 13.70
C SER A 195 7.09 2.51 13.28
N LYS A 196 6.53 1.48 12.63
CA LYS A 196 7.34 0.40 12.08
C LYS A 196 8.08 0.93 10.85
N ARG A 197 9.27 1.49 11.09
CA ARG A 197 10.30 1.60 10.08
C ARG A 197 10.55 0.20 9.54
N LEU A 198 10.23 0.07 8.28
CA LEU A 198 10.37 -1.15 7.53
C LEU A 198 11.84 -1.23 7.18
N THR A 199 12.45 -2.33 7.57
CA THR A 199 13.60 -3.01 6.97
C THR A 199 14.39 -3.71 8.07
N ILE A 200 14.93 -4.88 7.70
CA ILE A 200 15.45 -5.94 8.57
C ILE A 200 16.65 -5.52 9.44
N PHE A 201 17.12 -4.28 9.34
CA PHE A 201 18.38 -3.85 9.94
C PHE A 201 18.25 -2.74 11.00
N GLU A 202 17.04 -2.38 11.42
CA GLU A 202 16.85 -1.35 12.45
C GLU A 202 15.92 -1.78 13.59
N ARG A 203 15.99 -3.07 13.99
CA ARG A 203 15.44 -3.54 15.27
C ARG A 203 16.16 -2.98 16.50
N LEU A 204 16.54 -1.70 16.50
CA LEU A 204 16.96 -0.97 17.69
C LEU A 204 16.28 0.38 17.90
N GLN A 205 15.37 0.86 17.04
CA GLN A 205 14.62 2.08 17.35
C GLN A 205 13.13 1.95 17.03
N GLN A 206 12.36 1.52 18.03
CA GLN A 206 10.90 1.61 18.03
C GLN A 206 10.45 3.07 18.25
N PRO A 207 9.41 3.50 17.54
CA PRO A 207 8.64 4.70 17.84
C PRO A 207 7.41 4.34 18.67
N ASP A 208 7.55 4.55 19.96
CA ASP A 208 6.57 5.33 20.70
C ASP A 208 7.27 6.65 21.05
N ILE A 209 6.56 7.76 21.06
CA ILE A 209 6.94 8.91 21.90
C ILE A 209 6.15 8.73 23.21
N PRO A 210 6.72 8.07 24.23
CA PRO A 210 6.50 8.48 25.60
C PRO A 210 7.60 9.48 25.96
N THR A 211 7.17 10.72 26.21
CA THR A 211 7.68 11.56 27.30
C THR A 211 9.16 11.40 27.66
N SER A 212 10.00 12.30 27.13
CA SER A 212 11.19 12.88 27.80
C SER A 212 12.19 11.97 28.54
N ASN A 213 12.30 10.66 28.24
CA ASN A 213 13.23 9.75 28.93
C ASN A 213 13.72 8.59 28.04
N LYS A 214 14.08 8.85 26.77
CA LYS A 214 14.76 7.82 25.95
C LYS A 214 16.24 7.74 26.33
N SER A 215 16.57 6.72 27.13
CA SER A 215 17.92 6.34 27.50
C SER A 215 18.66 5.73 26.30
N LEU A 216 19.87 6.21 25.98
CA LEU A 216 20.72 5.68 24.89
C LEU A 216 21.43 4.35 25.23
N LYS A 217 21.11 3.76 26.39
CA LYS A 217 21.60 2.43 26.83
C LYS A 217 21.51 1.37 25.72
N ASN A 218 22.62 0.68 25.45
CA ASN A 218 22.72 -0.43 24.48
C ASN A 218 22.43 -0.07 23.01
N THR A 219 22.63 1.19 22.63
CA THR A 219 22.57 1.63 21.22
C THR A 219 23.98 1.84 20.68
N THR A 220 24.26 1.40 19.44
CA THR A 220 25.53 1.71 18.77
C THR A 220 25.33 2.82 17.74
N LEU A 221 25.97 3.97 17.94
CA LEU A 221 25.91 5.12 17.03
C LEU A 221 27.02 5.05 15.98
N ILE A 222 26.72 5.50 14.76
CA ILE A 222 27.74 5.79 13.74
C ILE A 222 28.03 7.28 13.83
N VAL A 223 29.28 7.64 14.09
CA VAL A 223 29.72 9.02 14.24
C VAL A 223 30.61 9.36 13.04
N THR A 224 30.11 10.23 12.18
CA THR A 224 30.87 10.76 11.05
C THR A 224 31.81 11.84 11.54
N THR A 225 33.07 11.82 11.10
CA THR A 225 34.09 12.80 11.49
C THR A 225 35.00 13.16 10.31
N ILE A 226 35.70 14.27 10.46
CA ILE A 226 36.87 14.65 9.67
C ILE A 226 38.11 14.63 10.58
N GLN A 227 39.30 14.35 10.04
CA GLN A 227 40.55 14.42 10.80
C GLN A 227 41.05 15.87 10.84
N GLU A 228 41.06 16.46 12.04
CA GLU A 228 41.57 17.79 12.30
C GLU A 228 42.18 17.85 13.69
N HIS A 229 43.48 18.14 13.79
CA HIS A 229 44.15 18.33 15.07
C HIS A 229 43.79 19.71 15.66
N PRO A 230 43.36 19.83 16.94
CA PRO A 230 43.39 18.82 18.02
C PRO A 230 42.05 18.13 18.31
N TYR A 231 41.07 18.23 17.40
CA TYR A 231 39.69 17.77 17.61
C TYR A 231 39.54 16.27 17.42
N VAL A 232 39.97 15.73 16.28
CA VAL A 232 40.00 14.30 15.96
C VAL A 232 41.21 14.02 15.09
N PHE A 233 42.12 13.15 15.52
CA PHE A 233 43.31 12.78 14.76
C PHE A 233 43.79 11.38 15.16
N LYS A 234 44.59 10.75 14.30
CA LYS A 234 45.25 9.46 14.59
C LYS A 234 46.73 9.70 14.89
N ASP A 235 47.36 8.76 15.60
CA ASP A 235 48.81 8.81 15.77
C ASP A 235 49.47 8.48 14.43
N THR A 236 50.33 9.38 13.96
CA THR A 236 51.00 9.33 12.66
C THR A 236 51.84 8.08 12.40
N ASN A 237 52.09 7.25 13.42
CA ASN A 237 52.99 6.11 13.32
C ASN A 237 52.29 4.76 13.02
N GLU A 238 50.95 4.68 13.09
CA GLU A 238 50.21 3.43 12.83
C GLU A 238 48.87 3.71 12.11
N GLU A 239 48.68 3.12 10.92
CA GLU A 239 47.43 3.26 10.13
C GLU A 239 46.19 2.71 10.86
N ASP A 240 46.40 1.77 11.79
CA ASP A 240 45.38 1.12 12.62
C ASP A 240 45.26 1.75 14.02
N SER A 241 45.84 2.94 14.23
CA SER A 241 45.73 3.65 15.51
C SER A 241 44.30 4.13 15.77
N ASP A 242 43.91 4.06 17.04
CA ASP A 242 42.64 4.60 17.53
C ASP A 242 42.59 6.13 17.36
N TYR A 243 41.40 6.66 17.08
CA TYR A 243 41.18 8.10 17.04
C TYR A 243 41.41 8.74 18.42
N GLN A 244 42.01 9.92 18.42
CA GLN A 244 42.31 10.73 19.59
C GLN A 244 41.89 12.19 19.36
N GLY A 245 41.79 12.96 20.43
CA GLY A 245 41.50 14.40 20.38
C GLY A 245 40.30 14.81 21.21
N TYR A 246 40.05 16.12 21.25
CA TYR A 246 39.02 16.74 22.09
C TYR A 246 37.62 16.15 21.88
N CYS A 247 37.23 15.91 20.61
CA CYS A 247 35.91 15.38 20.28
C CYS A 247 35.77 13.91 20.69
N ILE A 248 36.86 13.14 20.66
CA ILE A 248 36.88 11.75 21.12
C ILE A 248 36.71 11.68 22.64
N ASP A 249 37.41 12.53 23.38
CA ASP A 249 37.27 12.62 24.84
C ASP A 249 35.83 12.99 25.24
N LEU A 250 35.24 13.97 24.55
CA LEU A 250 33.86 14.36 24.76
C LEU A 250 32.89 13.20 24.43
N LEU A 251 33.10 12.52 23.32
CA LEU A 251 32.26 11.40 22.89
C LEU A 251 32.35 10.22 23.87
N ASN A 252 33.53 9.95 24.42
CA ASN A 252 33.75 8.96 25.47
C ASN A 252 33.01 9.31 26.77
N LEU A 253 33.02 10.59 27.16
CA LEU A 253 32.26 11.06 28.32
C LEU A 253 30.75 10.91 28.10
N LEU A 254 30.25 11.29 26.93
CA LEU A 254 28.85 11.15 26.55
C LEU A 254 28.44 9.67 26.48
N ALA A 255 29.26 8.81 25.87
CA ALA A 255 29.03 7.37 25.78
C ALA A 255 28.96 6.73 27.18
N LYS A 256 29.83 7.16 28.09
CA LYS A 256 29.84 6.70 29.49
C LYS A 256 28.62 7.17 30.27
N ASP A 257 28.17 8.40 30.08
CA ASP A 257 27.04 8.96 30.82
C ASP A 257 25.69 8.42 30.30
N LEU A 258 25.51 8.47 28.99
CA LEU A 258 24.29 8.07 28.29
C LEU A 258 24.24 6.58 27.95
N LYS A 259 25.35 5.85 28.16
CA LYS A 259 25.50 4.38 28.04
C LYS A 259 25.30 3.83 26.62
N PHE A 260 25.71 4.58 25.61
CA PHE A 260 25.76 4.09 24.22
C PHE A 260 27.17 3.60 23.86
N SER A 261 27.27 2.83 22.78
CA SER A 261 28.52 2.50 22.09
C SER A 261 28.58 3.28 20.77
N TYR A 262 29.76 3.48 20.19
CA TYR A 262 29.86 4.16 18.90
C TYR A 262 30.93 3.56 18.00
N LYS A 263 30.83 3.85 16.70
CA LYS A 263 31.83 3.56 15.67
C LYS A 263 32.10 4.83 14.88
N MET A 264 33.38 5.14 14.68
CA MET A 264 33.81 6.30 13.88
C MET A 264 33.84 5.94 12.40
N VAL A 265 33.37 6.85 11.56
CA VAL A 265 33.46 6.77 10.09
C VAL A 265 33.99 8.11 9.59
N GLU A 266 35.05 8.10 8.80
CA GLU A 266 35.54 9.32 8.15
C GLU A 266 34.62 9.69 6.98
N VAL A 267 34.37 10.98 6.82
CA VAL A 267 33.66 11.49 5.65
C VAL A 267 34.47 11.23 4.38
N GLY A 268 33.79 10.82 3.29
CA GLY A 268 34.47 10.35 2.08
C GLY A 268 35.05 11.44 1.19
N ASP A 269 34.51 12.65 1.30
CA ASP A 269 34.89 13.83 0.50
C ASP A 269 35.89 14.76 1.23
N THR A 270 36.16 14.50 2.51
CA THR A 270 37.01 15.31 3.41
C THR A 270 36.57 16.77 3.58
N ASN A 271 35.29 17.08 3.34
CA ASN A 271 34.72 18.40 3.57
C ASN A 271 33.84 18.41 4.82
N TYR A 272 33.50 19.61 5.30
CA TYR A 272 32.60 19.77 6.45
C TYR A 272 31.11 19.74 6.06
N GLY A 273 30.79 19.93 4.78
CA GLY A 273 29.44 20.11 4.27
C GLY A 273 29.20 21.55 3.79
N ASP A 274 29.22 21.76 2.49
CA ASP A 274 28.80 22.97 1.79
C ASP A 274 27.56 22.68 0.92
N GLU A 275 26.65 23.66 0.84
CA GLU A 275 25.48 23.56 -0.04
C GLU A 275 25.92 23.80 -1.50
N LEU A 276 25.71 22.80 -2.34
CA LEU A 276 25.97 22.84 -3.77
C LEU A 276 24.92 23.68 -4.50
N GLU A 277 25.24 24.16 -5.70
CA GLU A 277 24.33 25.00 -6.51
C GLU A 277 23.00 24.32 -6.86
N ASP A 278 22.95 22.99 -6.82
CA ASP A 278 21.75 22.19 -7.05
C ASP A 278 20.90 21.96 -5.78
N GLY A 279 21.30 22.54 -4.65
CA GLY A 279 20.63 22.43 -3.35
C GLY A 279 20.92 21.13 -2.59
N THR A 280 21.88 20.33 -3.07
CA THR A 280 22.40 19.17 -2.33
C THR A 280 23.56 19.59 -1.41
N TRP A 281 23.91 18.75 -0.44
CA TRP A 281 25.07 18.96 0.45
C TRP A 281 26.11 17.89 0.10
N ASP A 282 27.38 18.26 0.09
CA ASP A 282 28.48 17.31 -0.10
C ASP A 282 28.70 16.39 1.12
#